data_AF-A0A060BU47-F1
#
_entry.id   AF-A0A060BU47-F1
#
_cell.length_a   1.000
_cell.length_b   1.000
_cell.length_c   1.000
_cell.angle_alpha   90.00
_cell.angle_beta   90.00
_cell.angle_gamma   90.00
#
_symmetry.space_group_name_H-M   'P 1'
#
loop_
_entity.id
_entity.type
_entity.pdbx_description
1 polymer ?
#
loop_
_entity_poly.entity_id
_entity_poly.type
_entity_poly.pdbx_seq_one_letter_code
_entity_poly.pdbx_strand_id
1 'polypeptide(L)'
;MAAALNPTRPLAITGSMYLSTATDAWQAYLTASDPLVRREYYNIASTPTSIWLGGSSGDAAMVAGVVADAASSGLVPQFVLYAMPGRDCGGLASGGLDSAVAYEQWVHGVVTAL
;
A
#
# COMPACT_ATOMS: atom_id res chain seq x y z
N MET A 1 16.56 3.96 21.23
CA MET A 1 15.61 3.49 22.28
C MET A 1 14.22 3.50 21.68
N ALA A 2 13.63 2.33 21.45
CA ALA A 2 12.26 2.25 20.93
C ALA A 2 11.28 2.65 22.05
N ALA A 3 10.41 3.61 21.78
CA ALA A 3 9.38 4.02 22.73
C ALA A 3 8.38 2.86 22.95
N ALA A 4 8.04 2.58 24.21
CA ALA A 4 7.06 1.56 24.56
C ALA A 4 5.67 1.90 23.97
N LEU A 5 5.02 0.88 23.39
CA LEU A 5 3.69 0.99 22.80
C LEU A 5 2.64 1.28 23.90
N ASN A 6 1.85 2.33 23.71
CA ASN A 6 0.76 2.72 24.62
C ASN A 6 -0.59 2.40 23.96
N PRO A 7 -1.39 1.45 24.48
CA PRO A 7 -2.52 0.85 23.75
C PRO A 7 -3.75 1.76 23.54
N THR A 8 -3.77 2.96 24.13
CA THR A 8 -4.94 3.86 24.11
C THR A 8 -4.78 5.08 23.22
N ARG A 9 -3.63 5.24 22.55
CA ARG A 9 -3.41 6.29 21.55
C ARG A 9 -2.70 5.64 20.37
N PRO A 10 -3.32 5.56 19.18
CA PRO A 10 -2.59 5.21 17.97
C PRO A 10 -1.35 6.11 17.93
N LEU A 11 -0.17 5.51 17.74
CA LEU A 11 1.03 6.30 17.51
C LEU A 11 0.69 7.31 16.42
N ALA A 12 0.88 8.61 16.71
CA ALA A 12 0.95 9.56 15.61
C ALA A 12 2.02 8.99 14.67
N ILE A 13 1.69 8.88 13.37
CA ILE A 13 2.70 8.50 12.38
C ILE A 13 3.78 9.57 12.47
N THR A 14 4.87 9.22 13.13
CA THR A 14 5.96 10.12 13.52
C THR A 14 7.18 9.93 12.63
N GLY A 15 7.09 9.03 11.65
CA GLY A 15 8.10 8.78 10.62
C GLY A 15 7.67 9.27 9.24
N SER A 16 8.64 9.43 8.35
CA SER A 16 8.39 9.71 6.94
C SER A 16 7.67 8.55 6.28
N MET A 17 6.70 8.85 5.41
CA MET A 17 5.97 7.83 4.67
C MET A 17 6.89 7.16 3.64
N TYR A 18 6.69 5.85 3.45
CA TYR A 18 7.39 5.07 2.44
C TYR A 18 6.98 5.50 1.03
N LEU A 19 7.96 5.85 0.20
CA LEU A 19 7.73 6.16 -1.21
C LEU A 19 7.86 4.88 -2.05
N SER A 20 6.74 4.37 -2.57
CA SER A 20 6.78 3.28 -3.54
C SER A 20 7.16 3.79 -4.93
N THR A 21 8.27 3.30 -5.48
CA THR A 21 8.68 3.55 -6.88
C THR A 21 8.06 2.55 -7.86
N ALA A 22 7.23 1.62 -7.38
CA ALA A 22 6.52 0.66 -8.21
C ALA A 22 5.15 1.20 -8.73
N THR A 23 4.92 2.51 -8.62
CA THR A 23 3.66 3.14 -9.02
C THR A 23 3.64 3.49 -10.50
N ASP A 24 2.45 3.53 -11.11
CA ASP A 24 2.27 4.00 -12.48
C ASP A 24 2.73 5.45 -12.66
N ALA A 25 2.59 6.29 -11.63
CA ALA A 25 3.10 7.65 -11.64
C ALA A 25 4.63 7.68 -11.74
N TRP A 26 5.34 6.80 -11.01
CA TRP A 26 6.78 6.66 -11.13
C TRP A 26 7.19 6.19 -12.52
N GLN A 27 6.48 5.22 -13.10
CA GLN A 27 6.74 4.76 -14.45
C GLN A 27 6.48 5.85 -15.51
N ALA A 28 5.41 6.64 -15.34
CA ALA A 28 5.13 7.78 -16.20
C ALA A 28 6.25 8.83 -16.12
N TYR A 29 6.75 9.13 -14.92
CA TYR A 29 7.91 10.00 -14.72
C TYR A 29 9.15 9.49 -15.47
N LEU A 30 9.49 8.21 -15.34
CA LEU A 30 10.66 7.61 -15.99
C LEU A 30 10.57 7.62 -17.52
N THR A 31 9.36 7.48 -18.07
CA THR A 31 9.14 7.31 -19.52
C THR A 31 8.84 8.62 -20.25
N ALA A 32 8.44 9.69 -19.55
CA ALA A 32 8.16 10.98 -20.16
C ALA A 32 9.41 11.59 -20.82
N SER A 33 9.32 11.93 -22.10
CA SER A 33 10.44 12.54 -22.86
C SER A 33 10.46 14.06 -22.79
N ASP A 34 9.29 14.70 -22.72
CA ASP A 34 9.17 16.15 -22.56
C ASP A 34 9.57 16.55 -21.12
N PRO A 35 10.56 17.45 -20.93
CA PRO A 35 11.02 17.87 -19.61
C PRO A 35 9.94 18.52 -18.73
N LEU A 36 9.00 19.26 -19.32
CA LEU A 36 7.91 19.89 -18.57
C LEU A 36 6.92 18.83 -18.09
N VAL A 37 6.52 17.89 -18.96
CA VAL A 37 5.65 16.78 -18.59
C VAL A 37 6.31 15.89 -17.54
N ARG A 38 7.60 15.57 -17.71
CA ARG A 38 8.38 14.81 -16.74
C ARG A 38 8.37 15.46 -15.36
N ARG A 39 8.49 16.80 -15.30
CA ARG A 39 8.42 17.54 -14.03
C ARG A 39 7.04 17.41 -13.36
N GLU A 40 5.96 17.50 -14.13
CA GLU A 40 4.62 17.34 -13.56
C GLU A 40 4.38 15.92 -13.04
N TYR A 41 4.83 14.89 -13.76
CA TYR A 41 4.79 13.53 -13.22
C TYR A 41 5.65 13.36 -11.98
N TYR A 42 6.82 13.99 -11.92
CA TYR A 42 7.67 13.94 -10.73
C TYR A 42 6.97 14.50 -9.49
N ASN A 43 6.20 15.60 -9.62
CA ASN A 43 5.44 16.17 -8.51
C ASN A 43 4.47 15.16 -7.86
N ILE A 44 3.88 14.28 -8.68
CA ILE A 44 2.99 13.21 -8.20
C ILE A 44 3.81 12.00 -7.74
N ALA A 45 4.72 11.53 -8.59
CA ALA A 45 5.49 10.31 -8.40
C ALA A 45 6.40 10.35 -7.18
N SER A 46 6.87 11.53 -6.77
CA SER A 46 7.70 11.73 -5.57
C SER A 46 6.90 11.90 -4.28
N THR A 47 5.56 11.86 -4.35
CA THR A 47 4.69 11.91 -3.18
C THR A 47 4.34 10.48 -2.73
N PRO A 48 4.61 10.10 -1.47
CA PRO A 48 4.18 8.81 -0.93
C PRO A 48 2.67 8.61 -1.06
N THR A 49 2.27 7.44 -1.55
CA THR A 49 0.87 7.00 -1.68
C THR A 49 0.71 5.60 -1.10
N SER A 50 -0.53 5.16 -0.91
CA SER A 50 -0.83 3.83 -0.42
C SER A 50 -0.74 2.76 -1.51
N ILE A 51 -0.36 1.55 -1.11
CA ILE A 51 -0.38 0.34 -1.94
C ILE A 51 -1.73 -0.36 -1.74
N TRP A 52 -2.46 -0.59 -2.83
CA TRP A 52 -3.81 -1.17 -2.80
C TRP A 52 -3.73 -2.69 -2.95
N LEU A 53 -4.25 -3.42 -1.98
CA LEU A 53 -4.24 -4.88 -1.93
C LEU A 53 -5.63 -5.40 -2.33
N GLY A 54 -5.68 -6.15 -3.42
CA GLY A 54 -6.92 -6.51 -4.12
C GLY A 54 -7.48 -7.89 -3.79
N GLY A 55 -6.87 -8.64 -2.87
CA GLY A 55 -7.28 -10.02 -2.58
C GLY A 55 -6.43 -11.07 -3.30
N SER A 56 -5.28 -10.69 -3.86
CA SER A 56 -4.45 -11.64 -4.61
C SER A 56 -3.71 -12.58 -3.66
N SER A 57 -3.38 -13.79 -4.11
CA SER A 57 -2.53 -14.72 -3.35
C SER A 57 -1.10 -14.21 -3.15
N GLY A 58 -0.66 -13.20 -3.92
CA GLY A 58 0.64 -12.56 -3.78
C GLY A 58 0.67 -11.40 -2.78
N ASP A 59 -0.48 -10.92 -2.30
CA ASP A 59 -0.56 -9.71 -1.46
C ASP A 59 0.24 -9.86 -0.16
N ALA A 60 0.21 -11.02 0.48
CA ALA A 60 0.98 -11.27 1.71
C ALA A 60 2.50 -11.18 1.47
N ALA A 61 3.00 -11.73 0.36
CA ALA A 61 4.41 -11.62 0.02
C ALA A 61 4.82 -10.18 -0.32
N MET A 62 3.94 -9.44 -1.01
CA MET A 62 4.14 -8.01 -1.30
C MET A 62 4.21 -7.18 -0.01
N VAL A 63 3.29 -7.41 0.93
CA VAL A 63 3.28 -6.74 2.24
C VAL A 63 4.59 -7.01 2.99
N ALA A 64 5.01 -8.28 3.08
CA ALA A 64 6.25 -8.64 3.78
C ALA A 64 7.48 -7.94 3.18
N GLY A 65 7.58 -7.89 1.84
CA GLY A 65 8.68 -7.20 1.16
C GLY A 65 8.70 -5.70 1.42
N VAL A 66 7.55 -5.03 1.30
CA VAL A 66 7.44 -3.58 1.51
C VAL A 66 7.67 -3.21 2.97
N VAL A 67 7.14 -3.98 3.92
CA VAL A 67 7.36 -3.74 5.35
C VAL A 67 8.85 -3.89 5.69
N ALA A 68 9.51 -4.93 5.19
CA ALA A 68 10.95 -5.12 5.41
C ALA A 68 11.78 -3.97 4.84
N ASP A 69 11.49 -3.53 3.61
CA ASP A 69 12.20 -2.42 2.97
C ASP A 69 11.98 -1.09 3.71
N ALA A 70 10.72 -0.77 4.02
CA ALA A 70 10.37 0.43 4.78
C ALA A 70 11.03 0.43 6.17
N ALA A 71 11.03 -0.71 6.87
CA ALA A 71 11.66 -0.86 8.18
C ALA A 71 13.18 -0.63 8.11
N SER A 72 13.85 -1.11 7.06
CA SER A 72 15.30 -0.91 6.85
C SER A 72 15.68 0.57 6.71
N SER A 73 14.74 1.41 6.25
CA SER A 73 14.90 2.85 6.03
C SER A 73 14.21 3.72 7.09
N GLY A 74 13.59 3.12 8.12
CA GLY A 74 12.84 3.87 9.14
C GLY A 74 11.61 4.60 8.59
N LEU A 75 11.03 4.10 7.51
CA LEU A 75 9.85 4.65 6.83
C LEU A 75 8.57 3.91 7.24
N VAL A 76 7.42 4.55 7.04
CA VAL A 76 6.11 3.99 7.35
C VAL A 76 5.36 3.65 6.07
N PRO A 77 5.14 2.36 5.74
CA PRO A 77 4.36 1.97 4.58
C PRO A 77 2.85 2.13 4.84
N GLN A 78 2.11 2.42 3.77
CA GLN A 78 0.66 2.59 3.81
C GLN A 78 0.01 1.58 2.88
N PHE A 79 -0.91 0.78 3.40
CA PHE A 79 -1.66 -0.20 2.63
C PHE A 79 -3.17 0.08 2.70
N VAL A 80 -3.88 -0.19 1.61
CA VAL A 80 -5.35 -0.17 1.54
C VAL A 80 -5.83 -1.59 1.26
N LEU A 81 -6.60 -2.16 2.18
CA LEU A 81 -7.28 -3.43 1.96
C LEU A 81 -8.54 -3.18 1.13
N TYR A 82 -8.57 -3.65 -0.12
CA TYR A 82 -9.63 -3.33 -1.08
C TYR A 82 -10.23 -4.59 -1.71
N ALA A 83 -10.52 -5.60 -0.89
CA ALA A 83 -10.92 -6.94 -1.36
C ALA A 83 -12.24 -7.48 -0.75
N MET A 84 -13.02 -6.63 -0.07
CA MET A 84 -14.24 -7.05 0.61
C MET A 84 -15.24 -7.72 -0.36
N PRO A 85 -15.89 -8.84 0.00
CA PRO A 85 -16.90 -9.47 -0.85
C PRO A 85 -18.05 -8.50 -1.16
N GLY A 86 -18.47 -8.47 -2.43
CA GLY A 86 -19.49 -7.52 -2.88
C GLY A 86 -19.01 -6.06 -2.93
N ARG A 87 -17.69 -5.84 -3.05
CA ARG A 87 -17.08 -4.51 -3.17
C ARG A 87 -17.81 -3.69 -4.22
N ASP A 88 -18.03 -2.42 -3.90
CA ASP A 88 -18.65 -1.44 -4.80
C ASP A 88 -20.07 -1.80 -5.27
N CYS A 89 -20.75 -2.77 -4.64
CA CYS A 89 -22.15 -3.12 -4.90
C CYS A 89 -22.50 -3.38 -6.38
N GLY A 90 -21.54 -3.84 -7.20
CA GLY A 90 -21.74 -4.04 -8.64
C GLY A 90 -21.45 -2.82 -9.52
N GLY A 91 -20.87 -1.76 -8.95
CA GLY A 91 -20.43 -0.55 -9.65
C GLY A 91 -19.17 -0.73 -10.49
N LEU A 92 -18.54 0.40 -10.83
CA LEU A 92 -17.38 0.46 -11.73
C LEU A 92 -16.13 -0.25 -11.17
N ALA A 93 -16.01 -0.31 -9.85
CA ALA A 93 -14.94 -0.99 -9.13
C ALA A 93 -15.44 -2.28 -8.47
N SER A 94 -16.50 -2.89 -9.00
CA SER A 94 -17.05 -4.14 -8.47
C SER A 94 -16.02 -5.27 -8.43
N GLY A 95 -16.20 -6.17 -7.47
CA GLY A 95 -15.31 -7.30 -7.25
C GLY A 95 -15.16 -7.63 -5.77
N GLY A 96 -13.94 -7.95 -5.38
CA GLY A 96 -13.62 -8.51 -4.06
C GLY A 96 -13.58 -10.03 -4.10
N LEU A 97 -13.24 -10.62 -2.95
CA LEU A 97 -13.14 -12.06 -2.79
C LEU A 97 -14.54 -12.72 -2.78
N ASP A 98 -14.58 -14.00 -3.17
CA ASP A 98 -15.84 -14.72 -3.43
C ASP A 98 -16.70 -14.97 -2.17
N SER A 99 -16.11 -14.87 -0.98
CA SER A 99 -16.83 -15.10 0.28
C SER A 99 -16.19 -14.39 1.46
N ALA A 100 -16.96 -14.24 2.55
CA ALA A 100 -16.44 -13.72 3.82
C ALA A 100 -15.30 -14.58 4.38
N VAL A 101 -15.38 -15.91 4.22
CA VAL A 101 -14.33 -16.84 4.67
C VAL A 101 -13.03 -16.63 3.88
N ALA A 102 -13.12 -16.48 2.55
CA ALA A 102 -11.94 -16.19 1.73
C ALA A 102 -11.31 -14.84 2.10
N TYR A 103 -12.15 -13.83 2.36
CA TYR A 103 -11.69 -12.51 2.81
C TYR A 103 -10.99 -12.57 4.18
N GLU A 104 -11.56 -13.28 5.15
CA GLU A 104 -10.94 -13.49 6.46
C GLU A 104 -9.58 -14.17 6.33
N GLN A 105 -9.49 -15.27 5.56
CA GLN A 105 -8.22 -15.97 5.30
C GLN A 105 -7.17 -15.05 4.67
N TRP A 106 -7.58 -14.23 3.70
CA TRP A 106 -6.69 -13.27 3.06
C TRP A 106 -6.21 -12.18 4.04
N VAL A 107 -7.10 -11.61 4.87
CA VAL A 107 -6.72 -10.64 5.92
C VAL A 107 -5.73 -11.28 6.90
N HIS A 108 -5.95 -12.52 7.33
CA HIS A 108 -5.00 -13.25 8.18
C HIS A 108 -3.62 -13.40 7.52
N GLY A 109 -3.58 -13.68 6.22
CA GLY A 109 -2.35 -13.70 5.44
C GLY A 109 -1.63 -12.34 5.45
N VAL A 110 -2.36 -11.25 5.24
CA VAL A 110 -1.80 -9.89 5.30
C VAL A 110 -1.27 -9.56 6.70
N VAL A 111 -2.03 -9.87 7.76
CA VAL A 111 -1.61 -9.61 9.14
C VAL A 111 -0.34 -10.37 9.51
N THR A 112 -0.20 -11.61 9.03
CA THR A 112 1.00 -12.44 9.28
C THR A 112 2.24 -11.90 8.55
N ALA A 113 2.06 -11.04 7.55
CA ALA A 113 3.13 -10.44 6.76
C ALA A 113 3.62 -9.07 7.28
N LEU A 114 2.97 -8.50 8.30
CA LEU A 114 3.39 -7.26 8.97
C LEU A 114 4.54 -7.52 9.96
#